data_AF-C6AD96-F1
#
_entry.id   AF-C6AD96-F1
#
_cell.length_a   1.000
_cell.length_b   1.000
_cell.length_c   1.000
_cell.angle_alpha   90.00
_cell.angle_beta   90.00
_cell.angle_gamma   90.00
#
_symmetry.space_group_name_H-M   'P 1'
#
loop_
_entity.id
_entity.type
_entity.pdbx_description
1 polymer ?
#
loop_
_entity_poly.entity_id
_entity_poly.type
_entity_poly.pdbx_seq_one_letter_code
_entity_poly.pdbx_strand_id
1 'polypeptide(L)' 'MTKKDRVQFKFLIPIELKNQLEELAEANHRSLTGEILARLEDSVRTTVTLNHLLAMNSEDLKKLLEQSLVNKKQ' A
#
# COMPACT_ATOMS: atom_id res chain seq x y z
N MET A 1 -3.38 13.70 -10.53
CA MET A 1 -3.78 12.79 -11.64
C MET A 1 -5.05 13.34 -12.27
N THR A 2 -5.03 13.74 -13.54
CA THR A 2 -6.24 14.24 -14.20
C THR A 2 -7.08 13.06 -14.69
N LYS A 3 -8.38 13.26 -14.97
CA LYS A 3 -9.25 12.21 -15.53
C LYS A 3 -8.69 11.61 -16.83
N LYS A 4 -7.90 12.38 -17.58
CA LYS A 4 -7.24 11.95 -18.84
C LYS A 4 -6.14 10.90 -18.65
N ASP A 5 -5.59 10.78 -17.44
CA ASP A 5 -4.47 9.88 -17.17
C ASP A 5 -4.93 8.49 -16.66
N ARG A 6 -6.25 8.26 -16.54
CA ARG A 6 -6.82 7.00 -16.04
C ARG A 6 -7.23 6.08 -17.18
N VAL A 7 -6.66 4.88 -17.20
CA VAL A 7 -7.06 3.80 -18.12
C VAL A 7 -8.08 2.90 -17.45
N GLN A 8 -9.12 2.48 -18.18
CA GLN A 8 -10.05 1.47 -17.69
C GLN A 8 -9.36 0.10 -17.69
N PHE A 9 -9.15 -0.48 -16.52
CA PHE A 9 -8.56 -1.80 -16.35
C PHE A 9 -9.65 -2.82 -15.99
N LYS A 10 -9.77 -3.88 -16.78
CA LYS A 10 -10.72 -4.99 -16.55
C LYS A 10 -9.94 -6.24 -16.20
N PHE A 11 -10.34 -6.90 -15.13
CA PHE A 11 -9.76 -8.17 -14.69
C PHE A 11 -10.83 -9.02 -14.00
N LEU A 12 -10.59 -10.32 -13.93
CA LEU A 12 -11.43 -11.27 -13.21
C LEU A 12 -10.87 -11.45 -11.80
N ILE A 13 -11.76 -11.56 -10.81
CA ILE A 13 -11.41 -11.87 -9.42
C ILE A 13 -12.37 -12.92 -8.86
N PRO A 14 -11.92 -13.72 -7.88
CA PRO A 14 -12.81 -14.58 -7.10
C PRO A 14 -13.96 -13.77 -6.49
N ILE A 15 -15.15 -14.35 -6.47
CA ILE A 15 -16.35 -13.65 -5.99
C ILE A 15 -16.24 -13.33 -4.49
N GLU A 16 -15.65 -14.23 -3.72
CA GLU A 16 -15.41 -14.05 -2.29
C GLU A 16 -14.49 -12.87 -2.04
N LEU A 17 -13.43 -12.74 -2.85
CA LEU A 17 -12.49 -11.62 -2.76
C LEU A 17 -13.17 -10.30 -3.13
N LYS A 18 -14.04 -10.29 -4.16
CA LYS A 18 -14.83 -9.10 -4.50
C LYS A 18 -15.69 -8.65 -3.32
N ASN A 19 -16.42 -9.58 -2.71
CA ASN A 19 -17.33 -9.26 -1.60
C ASN A 19 -16.55 -8.68 -0.40
N GLN A 20 -15.43 -9.29 -0.04
CA GLN A 20 -14.56 -8.76 1.02
C GLN A 20 -14.06 -7.34 0.71
N LEU A 21 -13.66 -7.08 -0.54
CA LEU A 21 -13.21 -5.75 -0.95
C LEU A 21 -14.34 -4.71 -0.92
N GLU A 22 -15.59 -5.11 -1.17
CA GLU A 22 -16.76 -4.22 -1.05
C GLU A 22 -17.06 -3.85 0.40
N GLU A 23 -17.03 -4.82 1.32
CA GLU A 23 -17.19 -4.57 2.77
C GLU A 23 -16.10 -3.63 3.30
N LEU A 24 -14.85 -3.86 2.88
CA LEU A 24 -13.71 -3.03 3.26
C LEU A 24 -13.79 -1.62 2.65
N ALA A 25 -14.28 -1.51 1.42
CA ALA A 25 -14.49 -0.22 0.78
C ALA A 25 -15.54 0.61 1.54
N GLU A 26 -16.65 -0.03 1.96
CA GLU A 26 -17.68 0.61 2.77
C GLU A 26 -17.12 1.07 4.14
N ALA A 27 -16.43 0.17 4.85
CA ALA A 27 -15.81 0.48 6.14
C ALA A 27 -14.79 1.63 6.06
N ASN A 28 -14.10 1.77 4.92
CA ASN A 28 -13.11 2.83 4.69
C ASN A 28 -13.70 4.09 4.03
N HIS A 29 -15.02 4.16 3.80
CA HIS A 29 -15.70 5.23 3.08
C HIS A 29 -15.11 5.52 1.68
N ARG A 30 -14.79 4.44 0.96
CA ARG A 30 -14.20 4.47 -0.40
C ARG A 30 -15.11 3.77 -1.40
N SER A 31 -14.92 4.09 -2.67
CA SER A 31 -15.43 3.22 -3.74
C SER A 31 -14.62 1.94 -3.82
N LEU A 32 -15.19 0.86 -4.38
CA LEU A 32 -14.47 -0.39 -4.62
C LEU A 32 -13.16 -0.16 -5.40
N THR A 33 -13.20 0.66 -6.45
CA THR A 33 -11.98 1.04 -7.19
C THR A 33 -10.97 1.75 -6.30
N GLY A 34 -11.42 2.67 -5.44
CA GLY A 34 -10.54 3.40 -4.52
C GLY A 34 -9.87 2.48 -3.51
N GLU A 35 -10.61 1.51 -2.97
CA GLU A 35 -10.07 0.53 -2.03
C GLU A 35 -9.06 -0.41 -2.70
N ILE A 36 -9.36 -0.90 -3.91
CA ILE A 36 -8.42 -1.71 -4.70
C ILE A 36 -7.12 -0.94 -4.95
N LEU A 37 -7.21 0.31 -5.40
CA LEU A 37 -6.03 1.14 -5.67
C LEU A 37 -5.22 1.38 -4.40
N ALA A 38 -5.86 1.72 -3.28
CA ALA A 38 -5.16 1.94 -2.01
C ALA A 38 -4.38 0.70 -1.58
N ARG A 39 -5.00 -0.49 -1.65
CA ARG A 39 -4.34 -1.76 -1.32
C ARG A 39 -3.18 -2.09 -2.25
N LEU A 40 -3.34 -1.86 -3.56
CA LEU A 40 -2.27 -2.08 -4.52
C LEU A 40 -1.09 -1.14 -4.26
N GLU A 41 -1.36 0.14 -4.03
CA GLU A 41 -0.33 1.12 -3.67
C GLU A 41 0.40 0.75 -2.37
N ASP A 42 -0.34 0.32 -1.35
CA ASP A 42 0.24 -0.17 -0.09
C ASP A 42 1.13 -1.40 -0.31
N SER A 43 0.68 -2.35 -1.15
CA SER A 43 1.46 -3.56 -1.46
C SER A 43 2.76 -3.24 -2.20
N VAL A 44 2.72 -2.28 -3.14
CA VAL A 44 3.91 -1.84 -3.90
C VAL A 44 4.88 -1.12 -2.98
N ARG A 45 4.40 -0.17 -2.15
CA ARG A 45 5.23 0.52 -1.17
C ARG A 45 5.90 -0.47 -0.22
N THR A 46 5.14 -1.40 0.34
CA THR A 46 5.65 -2.40 1.29
C THR A 46 6.73 -3.27 0.65
N THR A 47 6.50 -3.74 -0.59
CA THR A 47 7.47 -4.56 -1.32
C THR A 47 8.78 -3.80 -1.57
N VAL A 48 8.69 -2.53 -1.99
CA VAL A 48 9.87 -1.68 -2.21
C VAL A 48 10.63 -1.47 -0.91
N THR A 49 9.94 -1.16 0.18
CA THR A 49 10.56 -0.97 1.49
C THR A 49 11.25 -2.24 1.98
N LEU A 50 10.60 -3.40 1.90
CA LEU A 50 11.19 -4.67 2.32
C LEU A 50 12.43 -5.01 1.48
N ASN A 51 12.36 -4.87 0.16
CA ASN A 51 13.51 -5.11 -0.71
C ASN A 51 14.67 -4.16 -0.40
N HIS A 52 14.38 -2.90 -0.09
CA HIS A 52 15.40 -1.94 0.32
C HIS A 52 16.05 -2.34 1.65
N LEU A 53 15.26 -2.68 2.68
CA LEU A 53 15.77 -3.10 3.98
C LEU A 53 16.60 -4.38 3.90
N LEU A 54 16.22 -5.34 3.05
CA LEU A 54 16.98 -6.57 2.82
C LEU A 54 18.31 -6.33 2.09
N ALA A 55 18.39 -5.26 1.29
CA ALA A 55 19.61 -4.87 0.59
C ALA A 55 20.55 -3.97 1.44
N MET A 56 20.07 -3.45 2.58
CA MET A 56 20.86 -2.61 3.47
C MET A 56 21.83 -3.44 4.32
N ASN A 57 23.00 -2.87 4.61
CA ASN A 57 23.89 -3.45 5.62
C ASN A 57 23.36 -3.17 7.03
N SER A 58 23.92 -3.88 8.01
CA SER A 58 23.49 -3.81 9.40
C SER A 58 23.64 -2.43 10.04
N GLU A 59 24.60 -1.63 9.58
CA GLU A 59 24.90 -0.34 10.19
C GLU A 59 23.94 0.75 9.71
N ASP A 60 23.62 0.74 8.41
CA ASP A 60 22.60 1.62 7.84
C ASP A 60 21.21 1.29 8.40
N LEU A 61 20.91 0.01 8.65
CA LEU A 61 19.65 -0.42 9.25
C LEU A 61 19.46 0.10 10.68
N LYS A 62 20.52 0.03 11.51
CA LYS A 62 20.50 0.57 12.88
C LYS A 62 20.24 2.07 12.88
N LYS A 63 20.94 2.81 12.01
CA LYS A 63 20.80 4.27 11.90
C LYS A 63 19.37 4.68 11.50
N LEU A 64 18.73 3.93 10.61
CA LEU A 64 17.34 4.16 10.21
C LEU A 64 16.35 3.90 11.36
N LEU A 65 16.56 2.83 12.14
CA LEU A 65 15.75 2.51 13.31
C LEU A 65 15.85 3.60 14.39
N GLU A 66 17.06 4.10 14.66
CA GLU A 66 17.29 5.17 15.63
C GLU A 66 16.56 6.46 15.23
N GLN A 67 16.61 6.85 13.96
CA GLN A 67 15.89 8.02 13.44
C GLN A 67 14.37 7.87 13.54
N SER A 68 13.84 6.66 13.29
CA SER A 68 12.41 6.39 13.40
C SER A 68 11.87 6.47 14.84
N LEU A 69 12.70 6.14 15.83
CA LEU A 69 12.35 6.20 17.26
C LEU A 69 12.35 7.63 17.81
N VAL A 70 13.18 8.52 17.26
CA VAL A 70 13.22 9.95 17.62
C VAL A 70 11.98 10.68 17.12
N ASN A 71 11.53 10.39 15.90
CA ASN A 71 10.36 11.05 15.30
C ASN A 71 9.01 10.62 15.90
N LYS A 72 8.95 9.55 16.71
CA LYS A 72 7.73 9.11 17.43
C LYS A 72 7.51 9.81 18.78
N LYS A 73 8.47 10.64 19.23
CA LYS A 73 8.42 11.35 20.53
C LYS A 73 8.07 12.85 20.41
N GLN A 74 7.75 13.33 19.21
CA GLN A 74 7.19 14.67 18.93
C GLN A 74 5.75 14.52 18.47
#